data_AF-A0A3D2VBA7-F1
#
_entry.id   AF-A0A3D2VBA7-F1
#
_cell.length_a   1.000
_cell.length_b   1.000
_cell.length_c   1.000
_cell.angle_alpha   90.00
_cell.angle_beta   90.00
_cell.angle_gamma   90.00
#
_symmetry.space_group_name_H-M   'P 1'
#
loop_
_entity.id
_entity.type
_entity.pdbx_description
1 polymer ?
#
loop_
_entity_poly.entity_id
_entity_poly.type
_entity_poly.pdbx_seq_one_letter_code
_entity_poly.pdbx_strand_id
1 'polypeptide(L)'
;MTAALQNIRSRPEALLLLMAGAVLLSFASWQALLNNFAIERAAFSGADMGILESLREVPGFSAFTVVFLLLLLREQHIALISLALLCIGKALTGCFPTVIGLYLTTIVMSAGFHYYETIQASLSLQ
;
A
#
# COMPACT_ATOMS: atom_id res chain seq x y z
N MET A 1 21.79 10.20 -15.28
CA MET A 1 20.61 10.76 -14.56
C MET A 1 20.62 12.26 -14.79
N THR A 2 19.54 12.86 -15.28
CA THR A 2 19.50 14.30 -15.63
C THR A 2 19.63 15.17 -14.36
N ALA A 3 20.20 16.38 -14.49
CA ALA A 3 20.41 17.30 -13.37
C ALA A 3 19.12 17.63 -12.60
N ALA A 4 17.97 17.63 -13.29
CA ALA A 4 16.65 17.81 -12.69
C ALA A 4 16.27 16.66 -11.72
N LEU A 5 16.56 15.41 -12.08
CA LEU A 5 16.29 14.25 -11.21
C LEU A 5 17.20 14.23 -9.98
N GLN A 6 18.44 14.70 -10.11
CA GLN A 6 19.35 14.85 -8.97
C GLN A 6 18.83 15.89 -7.97
N ASN A 7 18.32 17.02 -8.46
CA ASN A 7 17.75 18.09 -7.64
C ASN A 7 16.49 17.66 -6.87
N ILE A 8 15.60 16.88 -7.49
CA ILE A 8 14.41 16.32 -6.82
C ILE A 8 14.82 15.32 -5.74
N ARG A 9 15.79 14.44 -6.03
CA ARG A 9 16.28 13.45 -5.06
C ARG A 9 16.91 14.07 -3.82
N SER A 10 17.52 15.25 -3.95
CA SER A 10 18.16 15.95 -2.82
C SER A 10 17.17 16.68 -1.89
N ARG A 11 15.87 16.70 -2.21
CA ARG A 11 14.84 17.39 -1.40
C ARG A 11 13.92 16.37 -0.72
N PRO A 12 14.06 16.13 0.59
CA PRO A 12 13.21 15.19 1.33
C PRO A 12 11.71 15.47 1.16
N GLU A 13 11.31 16.75 1.14
CA GLU A 13 9.92 17.18 1.01
C GLU A 13 9.34 16.78 -0.35
N ALA A 14 10.14 16.88 -1.41
CA ALA A 14 9.72 16.45 -2.74
C ALA A 14 9.45 14.94 -2.78
N LEU A 15 10.27 14.14 -2.09
CA LEU A 15 10.06 12.70 -1.98
C LEU A 15 8.80 12.37 -1.17
N LEU A 16 8.58 13.05 -0.04
CA LEU A 16 7.36 12.87 0.77
C LEU A 16 6.10 13.21 -0.03
N LEU A 17 6.12 14.30 -0.81
CA LEU A 17 5.00 14.68 -1.68
C LEU A 17 4.75 13.66 -2.79
N LEU A 18 5.80 13.13 -3.41
CA LEU A 18 5.68 12.10 -4.44
C LEU A 18 5.09 10.80 -3.87
N MET A 19 5.54 10.37 -2.68
CA MET A 19 4.99 9.19 -2.02
C MET A 19 3.52 9.39 -1.62
N ALA A 20 3.17 10.56 -1.08
CA ALA A 20 1.78 10.90 -0.77
C ALA A 20 0.88 10.87 -2.01
N GLY A 21 1.34 11.44 -3.13
CA GLY A 21 0.63 11.37 -4.42
C GLY A 21 0.45 9.94 -4.92
N ALA A 22 1.48 9.09 -4.78
CA ALA A 22 1.41 7.69 -5.16
C ALA A 22 0.38 6.91 -4.32
N VAL A 23 0.32 7.15 -3.01
CA VAL A 23 -0.70 6.56 -2.12
C VAL A 23 -2.11 6.96 -2.56
N LEU A 24 -2.34 8.26 -2.80
CA LEU A 24 -3.65 8.76 -3.22
C LEU A 24 -4.11 8.12 -4.53
N LEU A 25 -3.22 8.12 -5.55
CA LEU A 25 -3.51 7.51 -6.84
C LEU A 25 -3.79 6.01 -6.71
N SER A 26 -3.03 5.32 -5.86
CA SER A 26 -3.17 3.91 -5.58
C SER A 26 -4.54 3.59 -4.96
N PHE A 27 -5.00 4.34 -3.95
CA PHE A 27 -6.34 4.17 -3.38
C PHE A 27 -7.46 4.51 -4.36
N ALA A 28 -7.36 5.63 -5.07
CA ALA A 28 -8.38 6.04 -6.04
C ALA A 28 -8.57 4.96 -7.12
N SER A 29 -7.47 4.44 -7.66
CA SER A 29 -7.50 3.40 -8.70
C SER A 29 -8.09 2.09 -8.20
N TRP A 30 -7.73 1.66 -6.99
CA TRP A 30 -8.26 0.43 -6.41
C TRP A 30 -9.75 0.53 -6.08
N GLN A 31 -10.19 1.64 -5.48
CA GLN A 31 -11.61 1.85 -5.16
C GLN A 31 -12.49 1.91 -6.42
N ALA A 32 -11.98 2.49 -7.50
CA ALA A 32 -12.68 2.53 -8.79
C ALA A 32 -12.85 1.13 -9.42
N LEU A 33 -11.93 0.21 -9.13
CA LEU A 33 -11.97 -1.16 -9.66
C LEU A 33 -12.77 -2.11 -8.76
N LEU A 34 -12.44 -2.16 -7.47
CA LEU A 34 -12.75 -3.28 -6.58
C LEU A 34 -14.25 -3.53 -6.45
N ASN A 35 -15.05 -2.48 -6.19
CA ASN A 35 -16.48 -2.65 -5.89
C ASN A 35 -17.23 -3.39 -7.01
N ASN A 36 -16.98 -3.00 -8.25
CA ASN A 36 -17.61 -3.64 -9.41
C ASN A 36 -16.93 -4.97 -9.73
N PHE A 37 -15.59 -5.02 -9.70
CA PHE A 37 -14.83 -6.23 -10.02
C PHE A 37 -15.14 -7.39 -9.06
N ALA A 38 -15.22 -7.13 -7.76
CA ALA A 38 -15.50 -8.14 -6.75
C ALA A 38 -16.87 -8.80 -6.97
N ILE A 39 -17.89 -8.00 -7.31
CA ILE A 39 -19.24 -8.50 -7.58
C ILE A 39 -19.30 -9.19 -8.95
N GLU A 40 -18.93 -8.49 -10.01
CA GLU A 40 -19.15 -8.94 -11.39
C GLU A 40 -18.17 -10.02 -11.86
N ARG A 41 -16.95 -10.04 -11.31
CA ARG A 41 -15.87 -10.95 -11.75
C ARG A 41 -15.53 -12.02 -10.74
N ALA A 42 -15.68 -11.74 -9.45
CA ALA A 42 -15.38 -12.68 -8.37
C ALA A 42 -16.62 -13.19 -7.62
N ALA A 43 -17.83 -12.74 -8.00
CA ALA A 43 -19.11 -13.15 -7.42
C ALA A 43 -19.19 -12.95 -5.89
N PHE A 44 -18.61 -11.87 -5.37
CA PHE A 44 -18.68 -11.54 -3.95
C PHE A 44 -20.11 -11.32 -3.50
N SER A 45 -20.46 -11.93 -2.37
CA SER A 45 -21.59 -11.53 -1.56
C SER A 45 -21.23 -10.33 -0.67
N GLY A 46 -22.24 -9.74 -0.01
CA GLY A 46 -22.00 -8.72 1.02
C GLY A 46 -21.17 -9.24 2.20
N ALA A 47 -21.30 -10.53 2.54
CA ALA A 47 -20.48 -11.15 3.59
C ALA A 47 -19.00 -11.24 3.17
N ASP A 48 -18.74 -11.59 1.90
CA ASP A 48 -17.36 -11.67 1.38
C ASP A 48 -16.68 -10.30 1.38
N MET A 49 -17.42 -9.23 1.07
CA MET A 49 -16.93 -7.86 1.16
C MET A 49 -16.61 -7.46 2.61
N GLY A 50 -17.49 -7.81 3.56
CA GLY A 50 -17.24 -7.59 4.98
C GLY A 50 -15.99 -8.33 5.50
N ILE A 51 -15.77 -9.56 5.04
CA ILE A 51 -14.56 -10.32 5.33
C ILE A 51 -13.33 -9.65 4.70
N LEU A 52 -13.40 -9.21 3.44
CA LEU A 52 -12.30 -8.53 2.77
C LEU A 52 -11.86 -7.27 3.53
N GLU A 53 -12.82 -6.43 3.93
CA GLU A 53 -12.55 -5.24 4.73
C GLU A 53 -11.97 -5.61 6.11
N SER A 54 -12.47 -6.66 6.75
CA SER A 54 -11.91 -7.14 8.03
C SER A 54 -10.47 -7.64 7.88
N LEU A 55 -10.16 -8.38 6.81
CA LEU A 55 -8.82 -8.86 6.50
C LEU A 55 -7.87 -7.71 6.18
N ARG A 56 -8.37 -6.60 5.63
CA ARG A 56 -7.58 -5.39 5.41
C ARG A 56 -7.07 -4.81 6.72
N GLU A 57 -7.77 -4.94 7.83
CA GLU A 57 -7.34 -4.36 9.11
C GLU A 57 -6.31 -5.23 9.86
N VAL A 58 -6.21 -6.53 9.53
CA VAL A 58 -5.27 -7.46 10.19
C VAL A 58 -3.80 -7.04 10.02
N PRO A 59 -3.31 -6.65 8.83
CA PRO A 59 -1.96 -6.11 8.70
C PRO A 59 -1.71 -4.84 9.50
N GLY A 60 -2.72 -3.97 9.65
CA GLY A 60 -2.64 -2.77 10.49
C GLY A 60 -2.34 -3.09 11.95
N PHE A 61 -2.99 -4.13 12.49
CA PHE A 61 -2.67 -4.64 13.83
C PHE A 61 -1.20 -5.09 13.96
N SER A 62 -0.61 -5.63 12.89
CA SER A 62 0.79 -6.09 12.87
C SER A 62 1.83 -4.98 12.59
N ALA A 63 1.41 -3.73 12.37
CA ALA A 63 2.30 -2.63 11.99
C ALA A 63 3.41 -2.35 13.01
N PHE A 64 3.23 -2.70 14.29
CA PHE A 64 4.27 -2.57 15.32
C PHE A 64 5.56 -3.33 14.98
N THR A 65 5.47 -4.37 14.14
CA THR A 65 6.63 -5.17 13.73
C THR A 65 7.60 -4.41 12.81
N VAL A 66 7.21 -3.25 12.28
CA VAL A 66 8.10 -2.31 11.56
C VAL A 66 9.33 -1.95 12.38
N VAL A 67 9.22 -1.92 13.72
CA VAL A 67 10.37 -1.67 14.62
C VAL A 67 11.50 -2.68 14.38
N PHE A 68 11.19 -3.93 14.07
CA PHE A 68 12.22 -4.93 13.76
C PHE A 68 12.89 -4.68 12.41
N LEU A 69 12.16 -4.13 11.42
CA LEU A 69 12.74 -3.75 10.13
C LEU A 69 13.70 -2.57 10.26
N LEU A 70 13.42 -1.64 11.18
CA LEU A 70 14.30 -0.50 11.48
C LEU A 70 15.67 -0.91 12.03
N LEU A 71 15.79 -2.13 12.58
CA LEU A 71 17.10 -2.68 12.99
C LEU A 71 17.99 -3.03 11.79
N LEU A 72 17.40 -3.23 10.61
CA LEU A 72 18.10 -3.72 9.41
C LEU A 72 18.18 -2.65 8.30
N LEU A 73 17.17 -1.80 8.20
CA LEU A 73 16.99 -0.86 7.09
C LEU A 73 16.70 0.55 7.60
N ARG A 74 17.08 1.54 6.81
CA ARG A 74 16.72 2.95 7.06
C ARG A 74 15.24 3.18 6.74
N GLU A 75 14.60 4.10 7.47
CA GLU A 75 13.20 4.51 7.28
C GLU A 75 12.84 4.75 5.81
N GLN A 76 13.61 5.58 5.09
CA GLN A 76 13.34 5.87 3.68
C GLN A 76 13.26 4.61 2.79
N HIS A 77 14.09 3.59 3.06
CA HIS A 77 14.05 2.35 2.28
C HIS A 77 12.81 1.54 2.63
N ILE A 78 12.45 1.46 3.92
CA ILE A 78 11.24 0.76 4.38
C ILE A 78 9.99 1.44 3.78
N ALA A 79 9.93 2.77 3.78
CA ALA A 79 8.83 3.53 3.15
C ALA A 79 8.67 3.18 1.68
N LEU A 80 9.77 3.21 0.90
CA LEU A 80 9.73 2.89 -0.54
C LEU A 80 9.35 1.44 -0.82
N ILE A 81 9.87 0.48 -0.05
CA ILE A 81 9.52 -0.94 -0.18
C ILE A 81 8.04 -1.16 0.15
N SER A 82 7.56 -0.55 1.23
CA SER A 82 6.17 -0.65 1.68
C SER A 82 5.21 -0.02 0.66
N LEU A 83 5.58 1.14 0.11
CA LEU A 83 4.84 1.80 -0.96
C LEU A 83 4.81 0.95 -2.24
N ALA A 84 5.92 0.32 -2.61
CA ALA A 84 5.95 -0.61 -3.73
C ALA A 84 5.03 -1.81 -3.48
N LEU A 85 5.04 -2.38 -2.26
CA LEU A 85 4.16 -3.49 -1.88
C LEU A 85 2.67 -3.10 -1.96
N LEU A 86 2.31 -1.89 -1.50
CA LEU A 86 0.98 -1.32 -1.64
C LEU A 86 0.54 -1.25 -3.11
N CYS A 87 1.37 -0.64 -3.96
CA CYS A 87 1.07 -0.44 -5.37
C CYS A 87 0.99 -1.77 -6.14
N ILE A 88 1.91 -2.70 -5.88
CA ILE A 88 1.92 -4.02 -6.52
C ILE A 88 0.69 -4.82 -6.08
N GLY A 89 0.36 -4.86 -4.79
CA GLY A 89 -0.83 -5.56 -4.30
C GLY A 89 -2.11 -5.06 -4.95
N LYS A 90 -2.26 -3.73 -5.08
CA LYS A 90 -3.40 -3.12 -5.77
C LYS A 90 -3.41 -3.40 -7.28
N ALA A 91 -2.26 -3.26 -7.95
CA ALA A 91 -2.15 -3.53 -9.39
C ALA A 91 -2.49 -4.99 -9.73
N LEU A 92 -2.11 -5.93 -8.87
CA LEU A 92 -2.39 -7.35 -9.04
C LEU A 92 -3.87 -7.71 -8.82
N THR A 93 -4.65 -6.90 -8.08
CA THR A 93 -6.06 -7.17 -7.76
C THR A 93 -6.88 -7.61 -8.98
N GLY A 94 -6.74 -6.90 -10.11
CA GLY A 94 -7.48 -7.20 -11.35
C GLY A 94 -7.09 -8.53 -12.04
N CYS A 95 -5.96 -9.13 -11.66
CA CYS A 95 -5.49 -10.40 -12.19
C CYS A 95 -6.03 -11.63 -11.43
N PHE A 96 -6.67 -11.43 -10.27
CA PHE A 96 -7.13 -12.50 -9.40
C PHE A 96 -8.65 -12.43 -9.15
N PRO A 97 -9.49 -12.81 -10.14
CA PRO A 97 -10.95 -12.77 -10.03
C PRO A 97 -11.51 -13.93 -9.19
N THR A 98 -11.00 -14.14 -7.98
CA THR A 98 -11.47 -15.17 -7.04
C THR A 98 -11.50 -14.62 -5.62
N VAL A 99 -12.34 -15.18 -4.75
CA VAL A 99 -12.46 -14.79 -3.34
C VAL A 99 -11.11 -14.83 -2.61
N ILE A 100 -10.43 -15.98 -2.67
CA ILE A 100 -9.11 -16.14 -2.06
C ILE A 100 -8.10 -15.18 -2.69
N GLY A 101 -8.15 -15.01 -4.01
CA GLY A 101 -7.27 -14.09 -4.73
C GLY A 101 -7.38 -12.66 -4.21
N LEU A 102 -8.60 -12.14 -4.13
CA LEU A 102 -8.87 -10.79 -3.63
C LEU A 102 -8.51 -10.63 -2.14
N TYR A 103 -8.73 -11.65 -1.31
CA TYR A 103 -8.28 -11.65 0.08
C TYR A 103 -6.75 -11.56 0.20
N LEU A 104 -6.01 -12.37 -0.56
CA LEU A 104 -4.55 -12.36 -0.54
C LEU A 104 -3.99 -11.02 -1.04
N THR A 105 -4.51 -10.48 -2.15
CA THR A 105 -4.07 -9.17 -2.64
C THR A 105 -4.39 -8.05 -1.64
N THR A 106 -5.50 -8.17 -0.90
CA THR A 106 -5.89 -7.22 0.16
C THR A 106 -4.94 -7.25 1.34
N ILE A 107 -4.54 -8.42 1.81
CA ILE A 107 -3.54 -8.56 2.88
C ILE A 107 -2.20 -7.95 2.44
N VAL A 108 -1.74 -8.26 1.22
CA VAL A 108 -0.48 -7.74 0.67
C VAL A 108 -0.51 -6.22 0.56
N MET A 109 -1.55 -5.66 -0.06
CA MET A 109 -1.64 -4.20 -0.22
C MET A 109 -1.75 -3.50 1.13
N SER A 110 -2.50 -4.07 2.07
CA SER A 110 -2.72 -3.49 3.39
C SER A 110 -1.45 -3.48 4.24
N ALA A 111 -0.67 -4.58 4.22
CA ALA A 111 0.64 -4.62 4.86
C ALA A 111 1.55 -3.50 4.32
N GLY A 112 1.60 -3.33 3.00
CA GLY A 112 2.33 -2.24 2.36
C GLY A 112 1.85 -0.86 2.80
N PHE A 113 0.53 -0.64 2.90
CA PHE A 113 -0.02 0.63 3.36
C PHE A 113 0.34 0.93 4.81
N HIS A 114 0.08 0.02 5.75
CA HIS A 114 0.28 0.30 7.17
C HIS A 114 1.77 0.45 7.54
N TYR A 115 2.65 -0.32 6.89
CA TYR A 115 4.09 -0.17 7.13
C TYR A 115 4.59 1.16 6.57
N TYR A 116 4.09 1.56 5.39
CA TYR A 116 4.36 2.88 4.83
C TYR A 116 3.87 3.99 5.75
N GLU A 117 2.62 3.95 6.22
CA GLU A 117 2.02 4.98 7.07
C GLU A 117 2.79 5.17 8.37
N THR A 118 3.19 4.05 9.00
CA THR A 118 4.00 4.06 10.23
C THR A 118 5.32 4.81 10.03
N ILE A 119 6.03 4.52 8.93
CA ILE A 119 7.31 5.17 8.63
C ILE A 119 7.12 6.61 8.15
N GLN A 120 6.11 6.86 7.33
CA GLN A 120 5.82 8.18 6.78
C GLN A 120 5.52 9.20 7.90
N ALA A 121 4.82 8.78 8.96
CA ALA A 121 4.59 9.61 10.14
C ALA A 121 5.90 10.06 10.80
N SER A 122 6.89 9.17 10.89
CA SER A 122 8.21 9.50 11.44
C SER A 122 9.04 10.38 10.50
N LEU A 123 9.10 10.02 9.21
CA LEU A 123 9.85 10.78 8.19
C LEU A 123 9.35 12.22 8.02
N SER A 124 8.05 12.46 8.23
CA SER A 124 7.46 13.80 8.07
C SER A 124 7.78 14.75 9.23
N LEU A 125 8.35 14.24 10.33
CA LEU A 125 8.75 15.02 11.51
C LEU A 125 10.24 15.39 11.52
N GLN A 126 11.03 14.82 10.60
CA GLN A 126 12.48 15.06 10.45
C GLN A 126 12.74 16.26 9.56
#